data_AF-A0A1M7R6K8-F1
#
_entry.id   AF-A0A1M7R6K8-F1
#
_cell.length_a   1.000
_cell.length_b   1.000
_cell.length_c   1.000
_cell.angle_alpha   90.00
_cell.angle_beta   90.00
_cell.angle_gamma   90.00
#
_symmetry.space_group_name_H-M   'P 1'
#
loop_
_entity.id
_entity.type
_entity.pdbx_description
1 polymer ?
#
loop_
_entity_poly.entity_id
_entity_poly.type
_entity_poly.pdbx_seq_one_letter_code
_entity_poly.pdbx_strand_id
1 'polypeptide(L)'
;MGNWFADQRGAYFFLLLGVGLMMVFGALEFSFPRTEQLEMARGRVVWQQETRGALYFILSDKQQLVLYAKGDANGHQREAVRDGASYPITVKFFRQHKTGIGFAPGEFYTAYGVAVGGKDAVSIDDVRSAYRRDNLVALVMGIAAVAAGAWRLKSLRPSSRRAAGGRPASRRSR
;
A
#
# COMPACT_ATOMS: atom_id res chain seq x y z
N MET A 1 16.10 32.07 -10.73
CA MET A 1 16.10 30.60 -10.50
C MET A 1 15.36 29.95 -11.67
N GLY A 2 16.06 29.25 -12.55
CA GLY A 2 15.42 28.58 -13.69
C GLY A 2 14.53 27.44 -13.22
N ASN A 3 13.36 27.26 -13.85
CA ASN A 3 12.45 26.16 -13.58
C ASN A 3 13.12 24.83 -13.95
N TRP A 4 13.89 24.24 -13.03
CA TRP A 4 14.54 22.93 -13.24
C TRP A 4 13.53 21.82 -13.51
N PHE A 5 12.30 21.98 -12.99
CA PHE A 5 11.13 21.17 -13.34
C PHE A 5 10.77 21.22 -14.82
N ALA A 6 11.14 22.28 -15.53
CA ALA A 6 10.89 22.45 -16.96
C ALA A 6 11.93 21.85 -17.89
N ASP A 7 13.06 21.41 -17.33
CA ASP A 7 14.17 20.86 -18.09
C ASP A 7 14.13 19.32 -18.15
N GLN A 8 15.01 18.70 -18.96
CA GLN A 8 15.12 17.26 -19.11
C GLN A 8 15.30 16.53 -17.75
N ARG A 9 16.01 17.16 -16.81
CA ARG A 9 16.23 16.64 -15.45
C ARG A 9 14.91 16.43 -14.70
N GLY A 10 13.96 17.37 -14.83
CA GLY A 10 12.63 17.23 -14.25
C GLY A 10 11.83 16.07 -14.87
N ALA A 11 11.97 15.85 -16.18
CA ALA A 11 11.31 14.73 -16.86
C ALA A 11 11.83 13.36 -16.38
N TYR A 12 13.16 13.21 -16.23
CA TYR A 12 13.76 12.01 -15.66
C TYR A 12 13.36 11.79 -14.20
N PHE A 13 13.25 12.86 -13.41
CA PHE A 13 12.77 12.76 -12.03
C PHE A 13 11.36 12.15 -11.96
N PHE A 14 10.41 12.65 -12.76
CA PHE A 14 9.04 12.11 -12.77
C PHE A 14 8.98 10.66 -13.24
N LEU A 15 9.81 10.26 -14.21
CA LEU A 15 9.91 8.87 -14.62
C LEU A 15 10.41 7.97 -13.49
N LEU A 16 11.52 8.33 -12.85
CA LEU A 16 12.10 7.54 -11.76
C LEU A 16 11.17 7.49 -10.54
N LEU A 17 10.52 8.62 -10.21
CA LEU A 17 9.51 8.67 -9.18
C LEU A 17 8.35 7.71 -9.49
N GLY A 18 7.86 7.73 -10.73
CA GLY A 18 6.77 6.87 -11.15
C GLY A 18 7.11 5.38 -11.09
N VAL A 19 8.30 5.01 -11.55
CA VAL A 19 8.84 3.65 -11.43
C VAL A 19 8.99 3.25 -9.95
N GLY A 20 9.52 4.15 -9.12
CA GLY A 20 9.66 3.92 -7.68
C GLY A 20 8.32 3.63 -7.00
N LEU A 21 7.28 4.43 -7.30
CA LEU A 21 5.93 4.22 -6.76
C LEU A 21 5.30 2.89 -7.22
N MET A 22 5.54 2.49 -8.47
CA MET A 22 5.12 1.17 -8.96
C MET A 22 5.83 0.02 -8.24
N MET A 23 7.14 0.14 -7.97
CA MET A 23 7.88 -0.85 -7.18
C MET A 23 7.35 -0.92 -5.74
N VAL A 24 7.02 0.23 -5.13
CA VAL A 24 6.41 0.27 -3.79
C VAL A 24 5.08 -0.47 -3.79
N PHE A 25 4.21 -0.28 -4.78
CA PHE A 25 2.98 -1.06 -4.93
C PHE A 25 3.26 -2.56 -4.97
N GLY A 26 4.21 -2.99 -5.81
CA GLY A 26 4.60 -4.41 -5.92
C GLY A 26 5.12 -4.99 -4.60
N ALA A 27 5.95 -4.23 -3.87
CA ALA A 27 6.47 -4.63 -2.57
C ALA A 27 5.35 -4.75 -1.51
N LEU A 28 4.40 -3.81 -1.49
CA LEU A 28 3.26 -3.85 -0.57
C LEU A 28 2.32 -5.02 -0.85
N GLU A 29 2.09 -5.35 -2.13
CA GLU A 29 1.29 -6.51 -2.52
C GLU A 29 1.98 -7.82 -2.13
N PHE A 30 3.30 -7.92 -2.33
CA PHE A 30 4.09 -9.08 -1.94
C PHE A 30 4.18 -9.26 -0.42
N SER A 31 4.15 -8.15 0.33
CA SER A 31 4.22 -8.17 1.79
C SER A 31 2.94 -8.70 2.45
N PHE A 32 1.82 -8.81 1.74
CA PHE A 32 0.60 -9.36 2.33
C PHE A 32 0.76 -10.88 2.56
N PRO A 33 0.54 -11.39 3.78
CA PRO A 33 0.81 -12.79 4.09
C PRO A 33 -0.12 -13.74 3.31
N ARG A 34 0.40 -14.92 2.99
CA ARG A 34 -0.40 -16.03 2.46
C ARG A 34 -1.20 -16.66 3.59
N THR A 35 -2.37 -17.21 3.29
CA THR A 35 -3.24 -17.85 4.29
C THR A 35 -2.54 -18.95 5.07
N GLU A 36 -1.64 -19.69 4.42
CA GLU A 36 -0.82 -20.76 5.01
C GLU A 36 0.22 -20.25 6.03
N GLN A 37 0.57 -18.97 5.97
CA GLN A 37 1.55 -18.34 6.88
C GLN A 37 0.86 -17.76 8.12
N LEU A 38 -0.47 -17.72 8.15
CA LEU A 38 -1.23 -17.17 9.27
C LEU A 38 -1.29 -18.20 10.41
N GLU A 39 -0.83 -17.78 11.57
CA GLU A 39 -1.01 -18.51 12.82
C GLU A 39 -2.39 -18.23 13.41
N MET A 40 -2.90 -19.15 14.22
CA MET A 40 -4.19 -19.00 14.89
C MET A 40 -4.00 -18.90 16.41
N ALA A 41 -4.60 -17.87 17.00
CA ALA A 41 -4.73 -17.69 18.44
C ALA A 41 -6.20 -17.85 18.86
N ARG A 42 -6.46 -18.33 20.07
CA ARG A 42 -7.84 -18.49 20.56
C ARG A 42 -7.93 -18.11 22.02
N GLY A 43 -8.82 -17.18 22.33
CA GLY A 43 -9.05 -16.77 23.70
C GLY A 43 -10.19 -15.77 23.82
N ARG A 44 -10.51 -15.42 25.06
CA ARG A 44 -11.36 -14.25 25.34
C ARG A 44 -10.48 -13.01 25.35
N VAL A 45 -11.04 -11.88 24.96
CA VAL A 45 -10.35 -10.59 25.03
C VAL A 45 -10.32 -10.15 26.49
N VAL A 46 -9.11 -10.01 27.05
CA VAL A 46 -8.89 -9.63 28.46
C VAL A 46 -8.46 -8.18 28.61
N TRP A 47 -7.96 -7.57 27.53
CA TRP A 47 -7.57 -6.18 27.47
C TRP A 47 -7.73 -5.68 26.04
N GLN A 48 -8.15 -4.44 25.86
CA GLN A 48 -8.20 -3.79 24.57
C GLN A 48 -7.99 -2.28 24.69
N GLN A 49 -7.40 -1.68 23.67
CA GLN A 49 -7.19 -0.25 23.53
C GLN A 49 -7.33 0.15 22.08
N GLU A 50 -8.28 1.05 21.79
CA GLU A 50 -8.43 1.62 20.46
C GLU A 50 -7.56 2.87 20.31
N THR A 51 -6.96 3.01 19.13
CA THR A 51 -6.22 4.20 18.71
C THR A 51 -6.73 4.67 17.35
N ARG A 52 -6.18 5.77 16.85
CA ARG A 52 -6.51 6.28 15.51
C ARG A 52 -5.95 5.34 14.44
N GLY A 53 -6.77 4.38 14.03
CA GLY A 53 -6.47 3.46 12.92
C GLY A 53 -6.10 2.03 13.33
N ALA A 54 -6.11 1.70 14.63
CA ALA A 54 -5.85 0.35 15.10
C ALA A 54 -6.61 0.02 16.40
N LEU A 55 -6.89 -1.26 16.60
CA LEU A 55 -7.35 -1.82 17.86
C LEU A 55 -6.29 -2.78 18.37
N TYR A 56 -5.69 -2.45 19.52
CA TYR A 56 -4.76 -3.32 20.23
C TYR A 56 -5.54 -4.14 21.24
N PHE A 57 -5.25 -5.42 21.36
CA PHE A 57 -5.94 -6.29 22.30
C PHE A 57 -5.07 -7.47 22.73
N ILE A 58 -5.41 -8.04 23.88
CA ILE A 58 -4.74 -9.21 24.44
C ILE A 58 -5.79 -10.28 24.66
N LEU A 59 -5.48 -11.49 24.21
CA LEU A 59 -6.29 -12.69 24.43
C LEU A 59 -5.90 -13.39 25.74
N SER A 60 -6.82 -14.18 26.28
CA SER A 60 -6.60 -14.97 27.51
C SER A 60 -5.47 -15.99 27.39
N ASP A 61 -5.09 -16.38 26.17
CA ASP A 61 -3.90 -17.21 25.87
C ASP A 61 -2.59 -16.40 25.86
N LYS A 62 -2.65 -15.13 26.29
CA LYS A 62 -1.58 -14.13 26.35
C LYS A 62 -1.07 -13.65 24.99
N GLN A 63 -1.75 -13.96 23.89
CA GLN A 63 -1.40 -13.39 22.60
C GLN A 63 -1.75 -11.90 22.55
N GLN A 64 -0.76 -11.09 22.22
CA GLN A 64 -0.89 -9.65 22.03
C GLN A 64 -1.06 -9.36 20.54
N LEU A 65 -2.16 -8.72 20.16
CA LEU A 65 -2.61 -8.62 18.78
C LEU A 65 -3.03 -7.19 18.45
N VAL A 66 -2.78 -6.78 17.21
CA VAL A 66 -3.21 -5.49 16.66
C VAL A 66 -4.03 -5.71 15.39
N LEU A 67 -5.22 -5.14 15.37
CA LEU A 67 -6.10 -5.12 14.20
C LEU A 67 -6.10 -3.71 13.59
N TYR A 68 -5.62 -3.58 12.36
CA TYR A 68 -5.60 -2.30 11.65
C TYR A 68 -6.93 -2.00 10.97
N ALA A 69 -7.39 -0.75 11.06
CA ALA A 69 -8.61 -0.28 10.40
C ALA A 69 -8.58 -0.45 8.88
N LYS A 70 -7.39 -0.48 8.26
CA LYS A 70 -7.19 -0.73 6.82
C LYS A 70 -7.83 -2.06 6.37
N GLY A 71 -7.75 -3.10 7.21
CA GLY A 71 -8.37 -4.41 6.95
C GLY A 71 -9.81 -4.54 7.44
N ASP A 72 -10.33 -3.52 8.13
CA ASP A 72 -11.61 -3.54 8.82
C ASP A 72 -12.38 -2.22 8.60
N ALA A 73 -12.52 -1.85 7.33
CA ALA A 73 -13.15 -0.59 6.93
C ALA A 73 -14.58 -0.43 7.49
N ASN A 74 -15.33 -1.54 7.54
CA ASN A 74 -16.71 -1.55 8.02
C ASN A 74 -16.83 -1.77 9.54
N GLY A 75 -15.73 -2.04 10.25
CA GLY A 75 -15.74 -2.21 11.70
C GLY A 75 -16.15 -3.60 12.21
N HIS A 76 -16.54 -4.54 11.34
CA HIS A 76 -17.04 -5.85 11.74
C HIS A 76 -16.02 -6.68 12.55
N GLN A 77 -14.74 -6.62 12.20
CA GLN A 77 -13.71 -7.34 12.95
C GLN A 77 -13.49 -6.69 14.32
N ARG A 78 -13.49 -5.35 14.41
CA ARG A 78 -13.39 -4.64 15.69
C ARG A 78 -14.59 -4.89 16.60
N GLU A 79 -15.79 -4.93 16.04
CA GLU A 79 -17.00 -5.30 16.76
C GLU A 79 -16.90 -6.73 17.32
N ALA A 80 -16.47 -7.69 16.49
CA ALA A 80 -16.20 -9.06 16.93
C ALA A 80 -15.15 -9.16 18.05
N VAL A 81 -14.10 -8.33 18.02
CA VAL A 81 -13.10 -8.28 19.10
C VAL A 81 -13.71 -7.71 20.38
N ARG A 82 -14.52 -6.65 20.28
CA ARG A 82 -15.20 -6.05 21.45
C ARG A 82 -16.16 -7.06 22.10
N ASP A 83 -16.91 -7.80 21.31
CA ASP A 83 -17.79 -8.87 21.77
C ASP A 83 -17.02 -10.07 22.33
N GLY A 84 -15.77 -10.23 21.91
CA GLY A 84 -14.84 -11.27 22.35
C GLY A 84 -14.48 -11.22 23.85
N ALA A 85 -14.92 -10.19 24.58
CA ALA A 85 -14.89 -10.19 26.04
C ALA A 85 -15.86 -11.24 26.64
N SER A 86 -17.00 -11.45 25.99
CA SER A 86 -18.08 -12.35 26.45
C SER A 86 -17.87 -13.80 26.02
N TYR A 87 -17.30 -14.01 24.83
CA TYR A 87 -17.10 -15.34 24.24
C TYR A 87 -15.71 -15.46 23.61
N PRO A 88 -15.10 -16.65 23.56
CA PRO A 88 -13.80 -16.82 22.94
C PRO A 88 -13.85 -16.58 21.44
N ILE A 89 -12.90 -15.82 20.93
CA ILE A 89 -12.67 -15.57 19.50
C ILE A 89 -11.44 -16.32 19.01
N THR A 90 -11.41 -16.61 17.71
CA THR A 90 -10.21 -17.11 17.03
C THR A 90 -9.65 -15.99 16.17
N VAL A 91 -8.35 -15.74 16.26
CA VAL A 91 -7.69 -14.69 15.49
C VAL A 91 -6.59 -15.29 14.62
N LYS A 92 -6.62 -14.95 13.34
CA LYS A 92 -5.57 -15.28 12.36
C LYS A 92 -4.58 -14.12 12.34
N PHE A 93 -3.31 -14.37 12.63
CA PHE A 93 -2.28 -13.34 12.73
C PHE A 93 -0.99 -13.78 12.05
N PHE A 94 -0.13 -12.83 11.71
CA PHE A 94 1.18 -13.13 11.12
C PHE A 94 2.31 -12.74 12.06
N ARG A 95 3.04 -13.72 12.58
CA ARG A 95 4.06 -13.52 13.61
C ARG A 95 5.23 -12.64 13.16
N GLN A 96 5.55 -12.59 11.88
CA GLN A 96 6.62 -11.72 11.36
C GLN A 96 6.22 -10.23 11.38
N HIS A 97 4.92 -9.91 11.39
CA HIS A 97 4.42 -8.54 11.41
C HIS A 97 4.10 -8.10 12.83
N LYS A 98 5.14 -7.66 13.54
CA LYS A 98 5.07 -7.19 14.92
C LYS A 98 5.18 -5.67 15.03
N THR A 99 4.54 -5.13 16.05
CA THR A 99 4.56 -3.70 16.37
C THR A 99 4.70 -3.52 17.87
N GLY A 100 5.75 -2.81 18.30
CA GLY A 100 5.88 -2.33 19.68
C GLY A 100 5.10 -1.03 19.85
N ILE A 101 4.50 -0.83 21.01
CA ILE A 101 3.75 0.39 21.32
C ILE A 101 4.24 1.03 22.62
N GLY A 102 4.19 2.36 22.68
CA GLY A 102 4.69 3.11 23.84
C GLY A 102 3.80 3.06 25.08
N PHE A 103 2.56 2.57 24.96
CA PHE A 103 1.56 2.58 26.04
C PHE A 103 1.26 1.19 26.63
N ALA A 104 1.87 0.12 26.11
CA ALA A 104 1.80 -1.21 26.72
C ALA A 104 3.09 -2.01 26.45
N PRO A 105 3.57 -2.81 27.42
CA PRO A 105 4.76 -3.63 27.23
C PRO A 105 4.47 -4.87 26.35
N GLY A 106 5.40 -5.18 25.45
CA GLY A 106 5.38 -6.40 24.63
C GLY A 106 5.38 -6.15 23.11
N GLU A 107 5.15 -7.21 22.35
CA GLU A 107 5.08 -7.19 20.88
C GLU A 107 3.66 -7.55 20.43
N PHE A 108 3.00 -6.63 19.72
CA PHE A 108 1.67 -6.86 19.17
C PHE A 108 1.78 -7.37 17.74
N TYR A 109 1.23 -8.56 17.48
CA TYR A 109 1.24 -9.17 16.15
C TYR A 109 0.03 -8.73 15.33
N THR A 110 0.24 -8.50 14.04
CA THR A 110 -0.83 -8.02 13.16
C THR A 110 -1.85 -9.12 12.92
N ALA A 111 -3.09 -8.84 13.30
CA ALA A 111 -4.26 -9.66 13.02
C ALA A 111 -4.80 -9.37 11.61
N TYR A 112 -5.10 -10.44 10.88
CA TYR A 112 -5.61 -10.43 9.51
C TYR A 112 -7.01 -11.01 9.38
N GLY A 113 -7.51 -11.67 10.43
CA GLY A 113 -8.87 -12.20 10.46
C GLY A 113 -9.30 -12.48 11.89
N VAL A 114 -10.56 -12.25 12.17
CA VAL A 114 -11.20 -12.55 13.46
C VAL A 114 -12.40 -13.43 13.17
N ALA A 115 -12.57 -14.50 13.96
CA ALA A 115 -13.69 -15.43 13.85
C ALA A 115 -14.38 -15.61 15.20
N VAL A 116 -15.72 -15.62 15.17
CA VAL A 116 -16.59 -15.84 16.32
C VAL A 116 -17.37 -17.12 16.10
N GLY A 117 -17.30 -18.07 17.03
CA GLY A 117 -17.99 -19.37 16.88
C GLY A 117 -17.58 -20.16 15.63
N GLY A 118 -16.36 -19.96 15.14
CA GLY A 118 -15.84 -20.62 13.93
C GLY A 118 -16.22 -19.95 12.60
N LYS A 119 -16.94 -18.82 12.63
CA LYS A 119 -17.26 -18.02 11.44
C LYS A 119 -16.39 -16.78 11.39
N ASP A 120 -15.70 -16.57 10.28
CA ASP A 120 -14.92 -15.35 10.05
C ASP A 120 -15.86 -14.13 10.01
N ALA A 121 -15.55 -13.08 10.77
CA ALA A 121 -16.29 -11.82 10.77
C ALA A 121 -16.16 -11.09 9.43
N VAL A 122 -14.99 -11.22 8.78
CA VAL A 122 -14.70 -10.77 7.42
C VAL A 122 -13.79 -11.81 6.77
N SER A 123 -14.02 -12.12 5.49
CA SER A 123 -13.18 -13.08 4.77
C SER A 123 -11.74 -12.55 4.60
N ILE A 124 -10.76 -13.45 4.59
CA ILE A 124 -9.35 -13.05 4.38
C ILE A 124 -9.15 -12.41 3.00
N ASP A 125 -9.94 -12.79 2.00
CA ASP A 125 -9.90 -12.22 0.66
C ASP A 125 -10.43 -10.78 0.64
N ASP A 126 -11.47 -10.47 1.43
CA ASP A 126 -11.96 -9.10 1.59
C ASP A 126 -10.94 -8.23 2.32
N VAL A 127 -10.26 -8.76 3.34
CA VAL A 127 -9.16 -8.07 4.02
C VAL A 127 -8.04 -7.78 3.02
N ARG A 128 -7.60 -8.78 2.25
CA ARG A 128 -6.58 -8.59 1.20
C ARG A 128 -7.03 -7.54 0.18
N SER A 129 -8.27 -7.60 -0.27
CA SER A 129 -8.85 -6.65 -1.23
C SER A 129 -8.84 -5.23 -0.66
N ALA A 130 -9.16 -5.05 0.62
CA ALA A 130 -9.08 -3.76 1.29
C ALA A 130 -7.64 -3.22 1.33
N TYR A 131 -6.66 -4.07 1.67
CA TYR A 131 -5.24 -3.69 1.64
C TYR A 131 -4.78 -3.31 0.23
N ARG A 132 -5.15 -4.09 -0.78
CA ARG A 132 -4.82 -3.86 -2.18
C ARG A 132 -5.41 -2.55 -2.70
N ARG A 133 -6.68 -2.24 -2.37
CA ARG A 133 -7.34 -0.99 -2.77
C ARG A 133 -6.60 0.25 -2.28
N ASP A 134 -6.10 0.24 -1.05
CA ASP A 134 -5.30 1.34 -0.52
C ASP A 134 -3.93 1.43 -1.23
N ASN A 135 -3.32 0.28 -1.51
CA ASN A 135 -2.05 0.23 -2.24
C ASN A 135 -2.19 0.73 -3.71
N LEU A 136 -3.36 0.61 -4.33
CA LEU A 136 -3.61 1.09 -5.71
C LEU A 136 -3.32 2.57 -5.88
N VAL A 137 -3.44 3.39 -4.82
CA VAL A 137 -3.08 4.81 -4.88
C VAL A 137 -1.63 4.99 -5.32
N ALA A 138 -0.71 4.19 -4.78
CA ALA A 138 0.70 4.21 -5.19
C ALA A 138 0.87 3.85 -6.66
N LEU A 139 0.13 2.85 -7.14
CA LEU A 139 0.18 2.44 -8.55
C LEU A 139 -0.34 3.54 -9.48
N VAL A 140 -1.50 4.13 -9.19
CA VAL A 140 -2.11 5.19 -9.98
C VAL A 140 -1.20 6.41 -10.03
N MET A 141 -0.66 6.83 -8.89
CA MET A 141 0.31 7.93 -8.83
C MET A 141 1.60 7.61 -9.57
N GLY A 142 2.05 6.36 -9.52
CA GLY A 142 3.19 5.87 -10.29
C GLY A 142 2.96 6.01 -11.81
N ILE A 143 1.82 5.52 -12.30
CA ILE A 143 1.43 5.62 -13.72
C ILE A 143 1.37 7.09 -14.16
N ALA A 144 0.72 7.94 -13.35
CA ALA A 144 0.60 9.37 -13.66
C ALA A 144 1.97 10.05 -13.75
N ALA A 145 2.89 9.75 -12.82
CA ALA A 145 4.23 10.30 -12.82
C ALA A 145 5.06 9.81 -14.04
N VAL A 146 4.98 8.51 -14.38
CA VAL A 146 5.62 7.98 -15.59
C VAL A 146 5.06 8.66 -16.85
N ALA A 147 3.74 8.78 -16.97
CA ALA A 147 3.09 9.43 -18.10
C ALA A 147 3.52 10.90 -18.25
N ALA A 148 3.56 11.64 -17.13
CA ALA A 148 4.01 13.03 -17.11
C ALA A 148 5.48 13.17 -17.54
N GLY A 149 6.37 12.32 -17.02
CA GLY A 149 7.78 12.30 -17.39
C GLY A 149 8.00 11.95 -18.87
N ALA A 150 7.30 10.93 -19.37
CA ALA A 150 7.37 10.50 -20.77
C ALA A 150 6.85 11.56 -21.74
N TRP A 151 5.70 12.17 -21.43
CA TRP A 151 5.14 13.27 -22.21
C TRP A 151 6.12 14.45 -22.28
N ARG A 152 6.76 14.77 -21.14
CA ARG A 152 7.73 15.86 -21.07
C ARG A 152 9.00 15.59 -21.86
N LEU A 153 9.54 14.37 -21.82
CA LEU A 153 10.66 13.99 -22.70
C LEU A 153 10.28 14.11 -24.18
N LYS A 154 9.05 13.73 -24.54
CA LYS A 154 8.56 13.87 -25.92
C LYS A 154 8.43 15.33 -26.34
N SER A 155 7.95 16.22 -25.48
CA SER A 155 7.84 17.66 -25.78
C SER A 155 9.20 18.37 -25.84
N LEU A 156 10.19 17.88 -25.09
CA LEU A 156 11.56 18.42 -25.08
C LEU A 156 12.44 17.88 -26.21
N ARG A 157 11.98 16.86 -26.97
CA ARG A 157 12.68 16.41 -28.17
C ARG A 157 12.48 17.44 -29.28
N PRO A 158 13.54 18.11 -29.80
CA PRO A 158 13.40 18.97 -30.95
C PRO A 158 12.92 18.10 -32.13
N SER A 159 11.83 18.52 -32.77
CA SER A 159 11.33 17.90 -33.99
C SER A 159 12.46 17.87 -35.02
N SER A 160 13.02 16.70 -35.31
CA SER A 160 13.95 16.47 -36.42
C SER A 160 13.26 16.53 -37.79
N ARG A 161 12.23 17.38 -37.94
CA ARG A 161 11.51 17.66 -39.17
C ARG A 161 11.31 19.15 -39.39
N ARG A 162 12.34 19.80 -39.95
CA ARG A 162 12.31 20.53 -41.24
C ARG A 162 13.58 21.40 -41.37
N ALA A 163 14.60 20.83 -41.99
CA ALA A 163 15.54 21.57 -42.83
C ALA A 163 15.66 20.83 -44.16
N ALA A 164 14.53 20.69 -44.86
CA ALA A 164 14.50 20.40 -46.28
C ALA A 164 13.82 21.61 -46.94
N GLY A 165 14.59 22.43 -47.66
CA GLY A 165 14.02 23.56 -48.40
C GLY A 165 15.01 24.69 -48.66
N GLY A 166 16.06 24.44 -49.43
CA GLY A 166 16.95 25.49 -49.92
C GLY A 166 17.78 24.98 -51.09
N ARG A 167 17.17 24.87 -52.28
CA ARG A 167 17.87 24.71 -53.57
C ARG A 167 19.04 25.71 -53.64
N PRO A 168 20.30 25.29 -53.86
CA PRO A 168 21.29 26.22 -54.36
C PRO A 168 20.90 26.58 -55.79
N ALA A 169 20.77 27.88 -56.03
CA ALA A 169 20.39 28.45 -57.31
C ALA A 169 21.37 28.01 -58.41
N SER A 170 20.82 27.53 -59.53
CA SER A 170 21.50 27.49 -60.81
C SER A 170 21.98 28.90 -61.17
N ARG A 171 23.30 29.13 -61.24
CA ARG A 171 23.86 30.31 -61.91
C ARG A 171 24.66 29.87 -63.12
N ARG A 172 24.08 30.19 -64.28
CA ARG A 172 24.56 29.98 -65.65
C ARG A 172 25.68 30.98 -65.98
N SER A 173 26.70 30.49 -66.69
CA SER A 173 27.57 31.15 -67.70
C SER A 173 27.74 32.68 -67.69
N ARG A 174 29.00 33.12 -67.57
CA ARG A 174 29.67 33.94 -68.58
C ARG A 174 31.18 33.73 -68.50
#